data_AF-A0A023UJU9-F1
#
_entry.id   AF-A0A023UJU9-F1
#
_cell.length_a   1.000
_cell.length_b   1.000
_cell.length_c   1.000
_cell.angle_alpha   90.00
_cell.angle_beta   90.00
_cell.angle_gamma   90.00
#
_symmetry.space_group_name_H-M   'P 1'
#
loop_
_entity.id
_entity.type
_entity.pdbx_description
1 polymer ?
#
loop_
_entity_poly.entity_id
_entity_poly.type
_entity_poly.pdbx_seq_one_letter_code
_entity_poly.pdbx_strand_id
1 'polypeptide(L)' 'VRTCHYPNDPRWLDLCDLYGLYVIDEADLESHGTVMISDDDYSMMPRMDSYRAAFVDRGERMVMRDRNHPSIIIW' A
#
# COMPACT_ATOMS: atom_id res chain seq x y z
N VAL A 1 6.45 8.02 -9.47
CA VAL A 1 5.43 7.03 -9.87
C VAL A 1 4.73 6.55 -8.62
N ARG A 2 3.40 6.52 -8.60
CA ARG A 2 2.63 5.91 -7.50
C ARG A 2 2.25 4.49 -7.92
N THR A 3 2.45 3.50 -7.07
CA THR A 3 2.09 2.11 -7.36
C THR A 3 0.60 1.87 -7.07
N CYS A 4 -0.27 2.63 -7.72
CA CYS A 4 -1.71 2.55 -7.48
C CYS A 4 -2.23 1.13 -7.83
N HIS A 5 -2.85 0.37 -6.93
CA HIS A 5 -3.06 0.58 -5.48
C HIS A 5 -2.50 -0.60 -4.69
N TYR A 6 -1.32 -1.05 -5.07
CA TYR A 6 -0.64 -2.21 -4.50
C TYR A 6 0.84 -2.25 -4.92
N PRO A 7 1.68 -3.00 -4.18
CA PRO A 7 3.07 -3.17 -4.57
C PRO A 7 3.18 -4.03 -5.85
N ASN A 8 4.08 -3.65 -6.76
CA ASN A 8 4.28 -4.36 -8.04
C ASN A 8 5.11 -5.65 -7.89
N ASP A 9 5.37 -6.33 -9.02
CA ASP A 9 6.47 -7.30 -9.14
C ASP A 9 7.78 -6.64 -8.64
N PRO A 10 8.57 -7.29 -7.76
CA PRO A 10 9.77 -6.67 -7.16
C PRO A 10 10.76 -6.09 -8.17
N ARG A 11 10.85 -6.64 -9.38
CA ARG A 11 11.73 -6.14 -10.45
C ARG A 11 11.38 -4.73 -10.90
N TRP A 12 10.16 -4.26 -10.63
CA TRP A 12 9.77 -2.88 -10.92
C TRP A 12 10.63 -1.87 -10.17
N LEU A 13 10.94 -2.16 -8.90
CA LEU A 13 11.71 -1.25 -8.04
C LEU A 13 13.19 -1.25 -8.41
N ASP A 14 13.74 -2.39 -8.86
CA ASP A 14 15.09 -2.45 -9.45
C ASP A 14 15.22 -1.49 -10.65
N LEU A 15 14.20 -1.44 -11.50
CA LEU A 15 14.17 -0.53 -12.65
C LEU A 15 14.02 0.93 -12.20
N CYS A 16 13.19 1.20 -11.19
CA CYS A 16 13.03 2.55 -10.65
C CYS A 16 14.33 3.09 -10.03
N ASP A 17 15.08 2.24 -9.33
CA ASP A 17 16.40 2.56 -8.80
C ASP A 17 17.40 2.83 -9.92
N LEU A 18 17.43 1.98 -10.96
CA LEU A 18 18.35 2.10 -12.08
C LEU A 18 18.14 3.39 -12.90
N TYR A 19 16.87 3.74 -13.16
CA TYR A 19 16.52 4.87 -14.02
C TYR A 19 16.25 6.17 -13.26
N GLY A 20 16.26 6.14 -11.93
CA GLY A 20 16.10 7.33 -11.10
C GLY A 20 14.66 7.87 -11.12
N LEU A 21 13.71 7.09 -10.60
CA LEU A 21 12.32 7.52 -10.43
C LEU A 21 11.98 7.63 -8.95
N TYR A 22 11.39 8.74 -8.53
CA TYR A 22 10.77 8.81 -7.20
C TYR A 22 9.50 7.99 -7.16
N VAL A 23 9.37 7.10 -6.17
CA VAL A 23 8.27 6.15 -6.03
C VAL A 23 7.50 6.40 -4.74
N ILE A 24 6.17 6.35 -4.84
CA ILE A 24 5.24 6.15 -3.73
C ILE A 24 4.82 4.68 -3.83
N ASP A 25 5.30 3.84 -2.91
CA ASP A 25 4.94 2.43 -2.87
C ASP A 25 3.75 2.25 -1.92
N GLU A 26 2.69 1.64 -2.40
CA GLU A 26 1.36 1.68 -1.79
C GLU A 26 0.89 0.29 -1.37
N ALA A 27 0.45 0.16 -0.12
CA ALA A 27 0.00 -1.12 0.40
C ALA A 27 -1.25 -1.61 -0.34
N ASP A 28 -1.35 -2.92 -0.59
CA ASP A 28 -2.52 -3.58 -1.16
C ASP A 28 -3.69 -3.58 -0.15
N LEU A 29 -4.35 -2.43 -0.05
CA LEU A 29 -5.37 -2.16 0.97
C LEU A 29 -6.31 -1.05 0.50
N GLU A 30 -7.44 -1.45 -0.08
CA GLU A 30 -8.53 -0.53 -0.42
C GLU A 30 -9.87 -1.12 0.04
N SER A 31 -10.65 -0.31 0.76
CA SER A 31 -11.98 -0.69 1.28
C SER A 31 -13.08 0.24 0.79
N HIS A 32 -12.90 0.90 -0.36
CA HIS A 32 -13.82 1.93 -0.87
C HIS A 32 -15.28 1.46 -0.89
N GLY A 33 -15.52 0.20 -1.30
CA GLY A 33 -16.86 -0.37 -1.40
C GLY A 33 -17.69 -0.39 -0.12
N THR A 34 -17.08 -0.20 1.07
CA THR A 34 -17.83 -0.13 2.34
C THR A 34 -18.83 1.02 2.36
N VAL A 35 -18.53 2.12 1.65
CA VAL A 35 -19.38 3.30 1.52
C VAL A 35 -20.82 2.95 1.13
N MET A 36 -20.99 1.88 0.34
CA MET A 36 -22.30 1.42 -0.16
C MET A 36 -23.20 0.83 0.92
N ILE A 37 -22.66 0.51 2.10
CA ILE A 37 -23.36 -0.15 3.21
C ILE A 37 -23.14 0.54 4.56
N SER A 38 -22.45 1.69 4.57
CA SER A 38 -21.98 2.34 5.79
C SER A 38 -22.43 3.80 5.94
N ASP A 39 -23.46 4.24 5.22
CA ASP A 39 -23.97 5.63 5.29
C ASP A 39 -22.86 6.65 4.97
N ASP A 40 -22.21 6.47 3.81
CA ASP A 40 -21.07 7.25 3.33
C ASP A 40 -19.79 7.19 4.22
N ASP A 41 -19.71 6.23 5.14
CA ASP A 41 -18.54 6.05 6.00
C ASP A 41 -17.43 5.17 5.37
N TYR A 42 -16.39 5.83 4.85
CA TYR A 42 -15.18 5.17 4.34
C TYR A 42 -14.32 4.49 5.41
N SER A 43 -14.56 4.79 6.69
CA SER A 43 -13.77 4.31 7.82
C SER A 43 -14.40 3.13 8.55
N MET A 44 -15.48 2.54 8.02
CA MET A 44 -16.18 1.41 8.64
C MET A 44 -15.20 0.25 8.94
N MET A 45 -14.51 -0.26 7.92
CA MET A 45 -13.54 -1.36 8.08
C MET A 45 -12.31 -0.98 8.92
N PRO A 46 -11.65 0.17 8.70
CA PRO A 46 -10.54 0.62 9.54
C PRO A 46 -10.86 0.71 11.04
N ARG A 47 -12.13 0.95 11.41
CA ARG A 47 -12.57 1.02 12.81
C ARG A 47 -12.91 -0.35 13.43
N MET A 48 -13.01 -1.40 12.63
CA MET A 48 -13.31 -2.74 13.12
C MET A 48 -12.03 -3.43 13.58
N ASP A 49 -11.91 -3.71 14.87
CA ASP A 49 -10.73 -4.36 15.46
C ASP A 49 -10.42 -5.73 14.82
N SER A 50 -11.45 -6.43 14.32
CA SER A 50 -11.31 -7.68 13.57
C SER A 50 -10.42 -7.57 12.32
N TYR A 51 -10.30 -6.37 11.73
CA TYR A 51 -9.45 -6.12 10.55
C TYR A 51 -8.08 -5.55 10.90
N ARG A 52 -7.83 -5.18 12.16
CA ARG A 52 -6.57 -4.55 12.58
C ARG A 52 -5.35 -5.37 12.17
N ALA A 53 -5.37 -6.68 12.42
CA ALA A 53 -4.26 -7.57 12.08
C ALA A 53 -4.01 -7.63 10.56
N ALA A 54 -5.07 -7.69 9.77
CA ALA A 54 -4.95 -7.72 8.31
C ALA A 54 -4.39 -6.39 7.76
N PHE A 55 -4.81 -5.25 8.30
CA PHE A 55 -4.33 -3.93 7.88
C PHE A 55 -2.83 -3.76 8.17
N VAL A 56 -2.41 -4.14 9.37
CA VAL A 56 -0.99 -4.11 9.77
C VAL A 56 -0.16 -5.03 8.88
N ASP A 57 -0.63 -6.27 8.63
CA ASP A 57 0.07 -7.24 7.77
C ASP A 57 0.33 -6.70 6.36
N ARG A 58 -0.61 -5.96 5.76
CA ARG A 58 -0.40 -5.35 4.42
C ARG A 58 0.70 -4.29 4.42
N GLY A 59 0.71 -3.41 5.41
CA GLY A 59 1.77 -2.40 5.56
C GLY A 59 3.14 -3.04 5.85
N GLU A 60 3.19 -4.01 6.77
CA GLU A 60 4.42 -4.71 7.13
C GLU A 60 5.01 -5.48 5.95
N ARG A 61 4.19 -6.21 5.18
CA ARG A 61 4.66 -6.97 4.02
C ARG A 61 5.28 -6.10 2.94
N MET A 62 4.66 -4.96 2.62
CA MET A 62 5.18 -4.00 1.66
C MET A 62 6.53 -3.45 2.14
N VAL A 63 6.56 -2.84 3.33
CA VAL A 63 7.78 -2.21 3.85
C VAL A 63 8.91 -3.22 4.01
N MET A 64 8.65 -4.39 4.56
CA MET A 64 9.71 -5.39 4.82
C MET A 64 10.31 -5.96 3.52
N ARG A 65 9.53 -6.04 2.45
CA ARG A 65 9.99 -6.47 1.13
C ARG A 65 10.84 -5.38 0.45
N ASP A 66 10.40 -4.12 0.52
CA ASP A 66 10.86 -3.09 -0.41
C ASP A 66 11.77 -2.00 0.20
N ARG A 67 11.95 -1.98 1.53
CA ARG A 67 12.70 -0.94 2.29
C ARG A 67 14.11 -0.59 1.83
N ASN A 68 14.73 -1.42 0.99
CA ASN A 68 16.10 -1.22 0.52
C ASN A 68 16.18 -0.51 -0.85
N HIS A 69 15.05 -0.18 -1.47
CA HIS A 69 15.00 0.54 -2.74
C HIS A 69 15.06 2.06 -2.53
N PRO A 70 16.18 2.74 -2.89
CA PRO A 70 16.32 4.19 -2.71
C PRO A 70 15.34 5.02 -3.55
N SER A 71 14.74 4.44 -4.59
CA SER A 71 13.67 5.10 -5.36
C SER A 71 12.42 5.39 -4.53
N ILE A 72 12.17 4.62 -3.47
CA ILE A 72 10.98 4.79 -2.62
C ILE A 72 11.20 5.95 -1.65
N ILE A 73 10.37 6.99 -1.79
CA ILE A 73 10.44 8.20 -0.96
C ILE A 73 9.24 8.35 -0.03
N ILE A 74 8.15 7.62 -0.29
CA ILE A 74 6.90 7.61 0.49
C ILE A 74 6.35 6.18 0.48
N TRP A 75 5.83 5.76 1.63
CA TRP A 75 4.96 4.59 1.81
C TRP A 75 3.53 5.05 2.03
#